data_AF-A0A0S8CTU1-F1
#
_entry.id   AF-A0A0S8CTU1-F1
#
_cell.length_a   1.000
_cell.length_b   1.000
_cell.length_c   1.000
_cell.angle_alpha   90.00
_cell.angle_beta   90.00
_cell.angle_gamma   90.00
#
_symmetry.space_group_name_H-M   'P 1'
#
loop_
_entity.id
_entity.type
_entity.pdbx_description
1 polymer ?
#
loop_
_entity_poly.entity_id
_entity_poly.type
_entity_poly.pdbx_seq_one_letter_code
_entity_poly.pdbx_strand_id
1 'polypeptide(L)'
;MKWLLLLNGLALLVYATFVAAFLFADVRLFPQLSTMMPPPEAVGTAIREGGDVEGLRAIAMILYDHVRDQAAVVNSLVDDMVFWGRLHFLAALGLACLNVALLLRLRRATGRKN
;
A
#
# COMPACT_ATOMS: atom_id res chain seq x y z
N MET A 1 37.53 -3.74 4.63
CA MET A 1 36.97 -2.66 3.77
C MET A 1 36.34 -3.18 2.48
N LYS A 2 37.01 -4.05 1.68
CA LYS A 2 36.44 -4.57 0.41
C LYS A 2 35.08 -5.29 0.58
N TRP A 3 34.97 -6.19 1.57
CA TRP A 3 33.72 -6.91 1.87
C TRP A 3 32.57 -6.00 2.29
N LEU A 4 32.83 -4.94 3.06
CA LEU A 4 31.83 -3.97 3.50
C LEU A 4 31.27 -3.13 2.34
N LEU A 5 32.10 -2.80 1.36
CA LEU A 5 31.67 -2.11 0.14
C LEU A 5 30.83 -3.02 -0.74
N LEU A 6 31.18 -4.30 -0.81
CA LEU A 6 30.45 -5.31 -1.60
C LEU A 6 29.08 -5.62 -0.99
N LEU A 7 29.01 -5.78 0.34
CA LEU A 7 27.75 -5.92 1.08
C LEU A 7 26.86 -4.68 0.94
N ASN A 8 27.42 -3.46 1.03
CA ASN A 8 26.65 -2.24 0.79
C ASN A 8 26.13 -2.16 -0.65
N GLY A 9 26.95 -2.54 -1.64
CA GLY A 9 26.55 -2.56 -3.05
C GLY A 9 25.41 -3.55 -3.30
N LEU A 10 25.48 -4.75 -2.73
CA LEU A 10 24.42 -5.76 -2.82
C LEU A 10 23.13 -5.27 -2.13
N ALA A 11 23.24 -4.66 -0.95
CA ALA A 11 22.10 -4.09 -0.24
C ALA A 11 21.42 -2.98 -1.05
N LEU A 12 22.20 -2.11 -1.70
CA LEU A 12 21.69 -1.08 -2.61
C LEU A 12 20.98 -1.68 -3.83
N LEU A 13 21.48 -2.78 -4.37
CA LEU A 13 20.87 -3.49 -5.50
C LEU A 13 19.52 -4.11 -5.12
N VAL A 14 19.47 -4.82 -3.98
CA VAL A 14 18.21 -5.38 -3.43
C VAL A 14 17.22 -4.26 -3.13
N TYR A 15 17.70 -3.14 -2.62
CA TYR A 15 16.88 -1.98 -2.36
C TYR A 15 16.33 -1.36 -3.66
N ALA A 16 17.16 -1.24 -4.71
CA ALA A 16 16.75 -0.71 -6.00
C ALA A 16 15.68 -1.58 -6.68
N THR A 17 15.79 -2.91 -6.60
CA THR A 17 14.75 -3.82 -7.11
C THR A 17 13.46 -3.70 -6.31
N PHE A 18 13.54 -3.60 -4.98
CA PHE A 18 12.37 -3.35 -4.13
C PHE A 18 11.68 -2.03 -4.49
N VAL A 19 12.46 -0.96 -4.70
CA VAL A 19 11.97 0.36 -5.13
C VAL A 19 11.25 0.27 -6.48
N ALA A 20 11.84 -0.42 -7.46
CA ALA A 20 11.23 -0.59 -8.77
C ALA A 20 9.91 -1.38 -8.69
N ALA A 21 9.87 -2.44 -7.87
CA ALA A 21 8.66 -3.22 -7.64
C ALA A 21 7.55 -2.38 -6.97
N PHE A 22 7.91 -1.56 -5.98
CA PHE A 22 6.95 -0.68 -5.31
C PHE A 22 6.41 0.40 -6.24
N LEU A 23 7.27 1.06 -7.02
CA LEU A 23 6.84 2.04 -8.03
C LEU A 23 5.94 1.41 -9.09
N PHE A 24 6.25 0.19 -9.54
CA PHE A 24 5.39 -0.56 -10.42
C PHE A 24 4.02 -0.81 -9.79
N ALA A 25 4.00 -1.24 -8.52
CA ALA A 25 2.75 -1.46 -7.80
C ALA A 25 1.95 -0.16 -7.63
N ASP A 26 2.60 0.95 -7.31
CA ASP A 26 1.95 2.25 -7.13
C ASP A 26 1.33 2.80 -8.43
N VAL A 27 1.96 2.55 -9.58
CA VAL A 27 1.48 3.02 -10.89
C VAL A 27 0.47 2.06 -11.52
N ARG A 28 0.63 0.74 -11.34
CA ARG A 28 -0.16 -0.28 -12.05
C ARG A 28 -1.15 -1.02 -11.18
N LEU A 29 -0.78 -1.38 -9.95
CA LEU A 29 -1.60 -2.23 -9.08
C LEU A 29 -2.52 -1.41 -8.19
N PHE A 30 -2.02 -0.41 -7.46
CA PHE A 30 -2.82 0.37 -6.51
C PHE A 30 -3.98 1.14 -7.16
N PRO A 31 -3.85 1.73 -8.37
CA PRO A 31 -5.00 2.34 -9.04
C PRO A 31 -6.04 1.32 -9.51
N GLN A 32 -5.64 0.05 -9.69
CA GLN A 32 -6.48 -1.05 -10.17
C GLN A 32 -7.02 -1.93 -9.05
N LEU A 33 -6.53 -1.77 -7.82
CA LEU A 33 -7.15 -2.28 -6.61
C LEU A 33 -8.47 -1.53 -6.46
N SER A 34 -9.47 -2.01 -7.21
CA SER A 34 -10.82 -1.51 -7.15
C SER A 34 -11.28 -1.68 -5.72
N THR A 35 -11.48 -0.55 -5.04
CA THR A 35 -12.27 -0.50 -3.82
C THR A 35 -13.53 -1.36 -4.02
N MET A 36 -13.82 -2.25 -3.08
CA MET A 36 -15.07 -3.00 -3.11
C MET A 36 -16.19 -1.98 -3.21
N MET A 37 -16.92 -2.01 -4.33
CA MET A 37 -18.04 -1.10 -4.52
C MET A 37 -19.12 -1.50 -3.52
N PRO A 38 -19.57 -0.58 -2.65
CA PRO A 38 -20.69 -0.89 -1.78
C PRO A 38 -21.93 -1.22 -2.65
N PRO A 39 -22.84 -2.04 -2.13
CA PRO A 39 -24.04 -2.39 -2.87
C PRO A 39 -24.85 -1.12 -3.19
N PRO A 40 -25.34 -0.96 -4.43
CA PRO A 40 -26.03 0.27 -4.84
C PRO A 40 -27.21 0.60 -3.94
N GLU A 41 -27.44 1.88 -3.63
CA GLU A 41 -28.58 2.27 -2.79
C GLU A 41 -29.94 1.86 -3.38
N ALA A 42 -30.03 1.79 -4.71
CA ALA A 42 -31.22 1.29 -5.41
C ALA A 42 -31.61 -0.13 -4.96
N VAL A 43 -30.65 -0.98 -4.57
CA VAL A 43 -30.92 -2.32 -4.04
C VAL A 43 -31.56 -2.22 -2.65
N GLY A 44 -31.02 -1.37 -1.77
CA GLY A 44 -31.61 -1.14 -0.44
C GLY A 44 -33.03 -0.55 -0.53
N THR A 45 -33.28 0.35 -1.48
CA THR A 45 -34.61 0.91 -1.73
C THR A 45 -35.58 -0.14 -2.27
N ALA A 46 -35.15 -0.97 -3.24
CA ALA A 46 -35.97 -2.08 -3.74
C ALA A 46 -36.33 -3.10 -2.66
N ILE A 47 -35.42 -3.39 -1.72
CA ILE A 47 -35.72 -4.26 -0.58
C ILE A 47 -36.76 -3.61 0.34
N ARG A 48 -36.61 -2.32 0.66
CA ARG A 48 -37.53 -1.61 1.57
C ARG A 48 -38.95 -1.49 1.00
N GLU A 49 -39.05 -1.18 -0.29
CA GLU A 49 -40.29 -0.94 -1.02
C GLU A 49 -40.92 -2.21 -1.61
N GLY A 50 -40.17 -3.33 -1.61
CA GLY A 50 -40.65 -4.61 -2.10
C GLY A 50 -41.86 -5.12 -1.31
N GLY A 51 -42.79 -5.77 -2.02
CA GLY A 51 -44.00 -6.37 -1.45
C GLY A 51 -43.78 -7.73 -0.77
N ASP A 52 -42.54 -8.05 -0.41
CA ASP A 52 -42.16 -9.33 0.19
C ASP A 52 -42.63 -9.44 1.65
N VAL A 53 -42.69 -10.69 2.14
CA VAL A 53 -43.00 -10.98 3.55
C VAL A 53 -42.00 -10.27 4.45
N GLU A 54 -42.48 -9.63 5.52
CA GLU A 54 -41.70 -8.77 6.41
C GLU A 54 -40.38 -9.42 6.90
N GLY A 55 -40.40 -10.71 7.22
CA GLY A 55 -39.21 -11.46 7.62
C GLY A 55 -38.15 -11.57 6.52
N LEU A 56 -38.56 -11.78 5.26
CA LEU A 56 -37.64 -11.84 4.12
C LEU A 56 -37.00 -10.47 3.88
N ARG A 57 -37.79 -9.40 3.98
CA ARG A 57 -37.33 -8.02 3.86
C ARG A 57 -36.30 -7.66 4.94
N ALA A 58 -36.56 -8.06 6.18
CA ALA A 58 -35.64 -7.81 7.30
C ALA A 58 -34.29 -8.52 7.09
N ILE A 59 -34.32 -9.80 6.68
CA ILE A 59 -33.10 -10.56 6.39
C ILE A 59 -32.32 -9.96 5.22
N ALA A 60 -33.02 -9.57 4.14
CA ALA A 60 -32.39 -8.94 2.99
C ALA A 60 -31.73 -7.60 3.34
N MET A 61 -32.36 -6.79 4.20
CA MET A 61 -31.75 -5.55 4.70
C MET A 61 -30.50 -5.80 5.55
N ILE A 62 -30.54 -6.78 6.46
CA ILE A 62 -29.36 -7.14 7.27
C ILE A 62 -28.19 -7.55 6.37
N LEU A 63 -28.45 -8.33 5.32
CA LEU A 63 -27.41 -8.74 4.38
C LEU A 63 -26.88 -7.56 3.56
N TYR A 64 -27.76 -6.66 3.12
CA TYR A 64 -27.38 -5.43 2.41
C TYR A 64 -26.44 -4.57 3.27
N ASP A 65 -26.81 -4.31 4.52
CA ASP A 65 -26.02 -3.51 5.44
C ASP A 65 -24.68 -4.20 5.76
N HIS A 66 -24.70 -5.53 5.98
CA HIS A 66 -23.48 -6.30 6.23
C HIS A 66 -22.47 -6.21 5.06
N VAL A 67 -22.94 -6.38 3.82
CA VAL A 67 -22.07 -6.31 2.63
C VAL A 67 -21.54 -4.89 2.44
N ARG A 68 -22.37 -3.88 2.70
CA ARG A 68 -21.95 -2.46 2.68
C ARG A 68 -20.85 -2.18 3.70
N ASP A 69 -21.01 -2.64 4.93
CA ASP A 69 -20.03 -2.44 6.00
C ASP A 69 -18.72 -3.18 5.70
N GLN A 70 -18.80 -4.42 5.20
CA GLN A 70 -17.64 -5.18 4.77
C GLN A 70 -16.86 -4.47 3.66
N ALA A 71 -17.56 -3.95 2.65
CA ALA A 71 -16.93 -3.18 1.57
C ALA A 71 -16.18 -1.96 2.13
N ALA A 72 -16.80 -1.22 3.07
CA ALA A 72 -16.15 -0.08 3.71
C ALA A 72 -14.89 -0.47 4.51
N VAL A 73 -14.95 -1.55 5.30
CA VAL A 73 -13.81 -2.04 6.09
C VAL A 73 -12.67 -2.48 5.16
N VAL A 74 -12.96 -3.25 4.12
CA VAL A 74 -11.94 -3.70 3.16
C VAL A 74 -11.28 -2.51 2.47
N ASN A 75 -12.07 -1.52 2.06
CA ASN A 75 -11.53 -0.31 1.42
C ASN A 75 -10.61 0.46 2.37
N SER A 76 -11.00 0.63 3.63
CA SER A 76 -10.15 1.26 4.64
C SER A 76 -8.83 0.52 4.84
N LEU A 77 -8.86 -0.82 4.88
CA LEU A 77 -7.65 -1.64 5.02
C LEU A 77 -6.71 -1.51 3.81
N VAL A 78 -7.28 -1.46 2.60
CA VAL A 78 -6.50 -1.25 1.37
C VAL A 78 -5.86 0.14 1.38
N ASP A 79 -6.63 1.18 1.73
CA ASP A 79 -6.14 2.56 1.82
C ASP A 79 -5.01 2.69 2.86
N ASP A 80 -5.18 2.09 4.04
CA ASP A 80 -4.15 2.06 5.08
C ASP A 80 -2.90 1.32 4.60
N MET A 81 -3.05 0.16 3.96
CA MET A 81 -1.94 -0.60 3.42
C MET A 81 -1.15 0.21 2.38
N VAL A 82 -1.84 0.89 1.47
CA VAL A 82 -1.20 1.75 0.45
C VAL A 82 -0.50 2.92 1.11
N PHE A 83 -1.13 3.57 2.09
CA PHE A 83 -0.52 4.69 2.84
C PHE A 83 0.76 4.26 3.56
N TRP A 84 0.70 3.19 4.36
CA TRP A 84 1.86 2.68 5.10
C TRP A 84 2.96 2.18 4.16
N GLY A 85 2.58 1.56 3.03
CA GLY A 85 3.51 1.19 1.98
C GLY A 85 4.28 2.40 1.43
N ARG A 86 3.56 3.48 1.09
CA ARG A 86 4.17 4.73 0.58
C ARG A 86 5.05 5.40 1.63
N LEU A 87 4.61 5.43 2.89
CA LEU A 87 5.38 6.01 3.99
C LEU A 87 6.69 5.24 4.23
N HIS A 88 6.62 3.91 4.27
CA HIS A 88 7.80 3.06 4.41
C HIS A 88 8.78 3.28 3.26
N PHE A 89 8.27 3.35 2.02
CA PHE A 89 9.08 3.64 0.84
C PHE A 89 9.84 4.98 0.97
N LEU A 90 9.16 6.06 1.37
CA LEU A 90 9.79 7.37 1.54
C LEU A 90 10.86 7.35 2.65
N ALA A 91 10.58 6.72 3.78
CA ALA A 91 11.53 6.58 4.88
C ALA A 91 12.78 5.81 4.45
N ALA A 92 12.58 4.68 3.76
CA ALA A 92 13.68 3.85 3.28
C ALA A 92 14.51 4.57 2.21
N LEU A 93 13.87 5.38 1.34
CA LEU A 93 14.57 6.17 0.33
C LEU A 93 15.45 7.23 0.99
N GLY A 94 14.94 7.91 2.04
CA GLY A 94 15.71 8.84 2.84
C GLY A 94 16.95 8.19 3.48
N LEU A 95 16.79 7.00 4.07
CA LEU A 95 17.91 6.24 4.63
C LEU A 95 18.94 5.82 3.56
N ALA A 96 18.49 5.41 2.38
CA ALA A 96 19.37 5.06 1.27
C ALA A 96 20.19 6.28 0.79
N CYS A 97 19.54 7.44 0.60
CA CYS A 97 20.22 8.68 0.25
C CYS A 97 21.24 9.10 1.33
N LEU A 98 20.87 8.99 2.62
CA LEU A 98 21.76 9.28 3.73
C LEU A 98 22.98 8.35 3.74
N ASN A 99 22.77 7.05 3.52
CA ASN A 99 23.86 6.07 3.44
C ASN A 99 24.83 6.40 2.29
N VAL A 100 24.32 6.70 1.09
CA VAL A 100 25.16 7.11 -0.04
C VAL A 100 25.94 8.40 0.28
N ALA A 101 25.31 9.39 0.90
CA ALA A 101 25.98 10.63 1.30
C ALA A 101 27.13 10.37 2.31
N LEU A 102 26.91 9.49 3.28
CA LEU A 102 27.92 9.09 4.26
C LEU A 102 29.08 8.35 3.59
N LEU A 103 28.80 7.43 2.66
CA LEU A 103 29.82 6.72 1.88
C LEU A 103 30.68 7.68 1.05
N LEU A 104 30.06 8.65 0.38
CA LEU A 104 30.77 9.68 -0.38
C LEU A 104 31.65 10.55 0.53
N ARG A 105 31.15 10.93 1.71
CA ARG A 105 31.91 11.69 2.71
C ARG A 105 33.10 10.88 3.24
N LEU A 106 32.91 9.61 3.59
CA LEU A 106 33.98 8.69 4.01
C LEU A 106 35.05 8.53 2.92
N ARG A 107 34.65 8.36 1.66
CA ARG A 107 35.58 8.23 0.54
C ARG A 107 36.44 9.49 0.37
N ARG A 108 35.84 10.69 0.48
CA ARG A 108 36.56 11.97 0.46
C ARG A 108 37.52 12.13 1.66
N ALA A 109 37.10 11.73 2.86
CA ALA A 109 37.92 11.81 4.06
C ALA A 109 39.12 10.84 4.01
N THR A 110 38.93 9.66 3.42
CA THR A 110 40.00 8.65 3.29
C THR A 110 40.97 9.00 2.16
N GLY A 111 40.48 9.56 1.06
CA GLY A 111 41.32 10.04 -0.06
C GLY A 111 42.12 11.32 0.24
N ARG A 112 41.91 11.97 1.39
CA ARG A 112 42.72 13.10 1.88
C ARG A 112 43.90 12.68 2.76
N LYS A 113 43.97 11.40 3.15
CA LYS A 113 45.00 10.85 4.04
C LYS A 113 46.10 10.05 3.32
N ASN A 114 45.94 9.85 2.01
CA ASN A 114 46.99 9.38 1.09
C ASN A 114 47.43 10.54 0.21
#